data_AF-G3H7X0-F1
#
_entry.id   AF-G3H7X0-F1
#
_cell.length_a   1.000
_cell.length_b   1.000
_cell.length_c   1.000
_cell.angle_alpha   90.00
_cell.angle_beta   90.00
_cell.angle_gamma   90.00
#
_symmetry.space_group_name_H-M   'P 1'
#
loop_
_entity.id
_entity.type
_entity.pdbx_description
1 polymer ?
#
loop_
_entity_poly.entity_id
_entity_poly.type
_entity_poly.pdbx_seq_one_letter_code
_entity_poly.pdbx_strand_id
1 'polypeptide(L)'
;SIDELIEKTVPASIRLKRPLKMEDPVCENEILETLHAIASKNQIWRSYIGMGYYNCSVPQTILRNLLENSGWITQYTPYQPEVSQGRLESLLNYQTMVSDITGLDMANASLLDEATAAAEAMHLCHRYRGVLVELKLPHEMDFSGKDVSGVLFQYPDTEGKVEDFTELVEKAHQTGSLTCCATDLLALCILRPPGEFGVDIALGNSQRFGVPLGYGGPHAAFFAVRESLVRMMPGRMVGVTRDAAGKDVYRLALQTREQHIRRDKATSNICTAQVSVISNLTAA
;
A
#
# COMPACT_ATOMS: atom_id res chain seq x y z
N SER A 1 -37.16 25.84 -12.63
CA SER A 1 -36.71 25.73 -11.21
C SER A 1 -35.59 24.68 -11.11
N ILE A 2 -35.03 24.41 -9.91
CA ILE A 2 -34.14 23.25 -9.73
C ILE A 2 -34.89 21.95 -10.07
N ASP A 3 -36.16 21.84 -9.70
CA ASP A 3 -36.97 20.65 -10.02
C ASP A 3 -37.09 20.41 -11.52
N GLU A 4 -37.30 21.48 -12.30
CA GLU A 4 -37.35 21.39 -13.76
C GLU A 4 -36.00 20.94 -14.37
N LEU A 5 -34.88 21.39 -13.80
CA LEU A 5 -33.55 20.91 -14.19
C LEU A 5 -33.41 19.42 -13.92
N ILE A 6 -33.80 18.96 -12.72
CA ILE A 6 -33.72 17.53 -12.35
C ILE A 6 -34.65 16.68 -13.21
N GLU A 7 -35.86 17.15 -13.51
CA GLU A 7 -36.82 16.49 -14.39
C GLU A 7 -36.29 16.31 -15.81
N LYS A 8 -35.59 17.31 -16.34
CA LYS A 8 -34.97 17.27 -17.66
C LYS A 8 -33.63 16.50 -17.69
N THR A 9 -32.99 16.29 -16.54
CA THR A 9 -31.67 15.64 -16.45
C THR A 9 -31.74 14.16 -16.09
N VAL A 10 -32.53 13.81 -15.07
CA VAL A 10 -32.56 12.46 -14.49
C VAL A 10 -33.78 11.71 -15.01
N PRO A 11 -33.62 10.55 -15.67
CA PRO A 11 -34.74 9.78 -16.18
C PRO A 11 -35.76 9.45 -15.08
N ALA A 12 -37.02 9.76 -15.33
CA ALA A 12 -38.08 9.61 -14.34
C ALA A 12 -38.24 8.15 -13.84
N SER A 13 -37.92 7.16 -14.67
CA SER A 13 -38.04 5.74 -14.36
C SER A 13 -37.12 5.26 -13.23
N ILE A 14 -36.01 5.96 -12.97
CA ILE A 14 -35.02 5.61 -11.93
C ILE A 14 -35.03 6.57 -10.74
N ARG A 15 -35.89 7.60 -10.75
CA ARG A 15 -35.99 8.54 -9.63
C ARG A 15 -36.56 7.84 -8.40
N LEU A 16 -36.13 8.31 -7.23
CA LEU A 16 -36.66 7.83 -5.97
C LEU A 16 -38.17 8.10 -5.90
N LYS A 17 -38.94 7.07 -5.57
CA LYS A 17 -40.40 7.16 -5.41
C LYS A 17 -40.82 7.97 -4.17
N ARG A 18 -39.90 8.14 -3.23
CA ARG A 18 -40.07 8.89 -1.98
C ARG A 18 -38.73 9.48 -1.55
N PRO A 19 -38.72 10.55 -0.74
CA PRO A 19 -37.49 11.07 -0.15
C PRO A 19 -36.74 10.01 0.67
N LEU A 20 -35.43 10.21 0.85
CA LEU A 20 -34.62 9.38 1.73
C LEU A 20 -35.14 9.48 3.17
N LYS A 21 -35.27 8.34 3.84
CA LYS A 21 -35.61 8.30 5.26
C LYS A 21 -34.31 8.36 6.07
N MET A 22 -34.01 9.52 6.62
CA MET A 22 -32.82 9.78 7.41
C MET A 22 -33.24 10.35 8.77
N GLU A 23 -32.30 10.35 9.72
CA GLU A 23 -32.44 11.12 10.95
C GLU A 23 -32.42 12.62 10.63
N ASP A 24 -32.89 13.44 11.56
CA ASP A 24 -32.81 14.89 11.40
C ASP A 24 -31.34 15.34 11.34
N PRO A 25 -31.02 16.33 10.48
CA PRO A 25 -29.64 16.78 10.32
C PRO A 25 -29.13 17.41 11.63
N VAL A 26 -27.93 17.01 12.04
CA VAL A 26 -27.22 17.59 13.19
C VAL A 26 -26.45 18.83 12.74
N CYS A 27 -26.53 19.92 13.50
CA CYS A 27 -25.80 21.15 13.19
C CYS A 27 -24.28 20.95 13.34
N GLU A 28 -23.49 21.72 12.58
CA GLU A 28 -22.03 21.63 12.61
C GLU A 28 -21.44 21.92 14.00
N ASN A 29 -22.03 22.83 14.77
CA ASN A 29 -21.60 23.14 16.14
C ASN A 29 -21.89 22.02 17.15
N GLU A 30 -22.72 21.04 16.81
CA GLU A 30 -23.13 19.93 17.69
C GLU A 30 -22.49 18.58 17.27
N ILE A 31 -21.85 18.52 16.10
CA ILE A 31 -21.40 17.25 15.52
C ILE A 31 -20.27 16.60 16.31
N LEU A 32 -19.36 17.41 16.86
CA LEU A 32 -18.23 16.90 17.64
C LEU A 32 -18.69 16.30 18.98
N GLU A 33 -19.66 16.94 19.64
CA GLU A 33 -20.24 16.43 20.89
C GLU A 33 -21.00 15.12 20.65
N THR A 34 -21.80 15.09 19.58
CA THR A 34 -22.53 13.89 19.13
C THR A 34 -21.57 12.73 18.86
N LEU A 35 -20.49 12.98 18.13
CA LEU A 35 -19.49 11.97 17.81
C LEU A 35 -18.68 11.55 19.04
N HIS A 36 -18.37 12.48 19.95
CA HIS A 36 -17.65 12.19 21.19
C HIS A 36 -18.43 11.25 22.12
N ALA A 37 -19.76 11.41 22.21
CA ALA A 37 -20.63 10.51 22.98
C ALA A 37 -20.59 9.06 22.47
N ILE A 38 -20.27 8.85 21.20
CA ILE A 38 -20.06 7.51 20.61
C ILE A 38 -18.62 7.07 20.86
N ALA A 39 -17.63 7.90 20.52
CA ALA A 39 -16.21 7.57 20.59
C ALA A 39 -15.73 7.25 22.02
N SER A 40 -16.29 7.92 23.03
CA SER A 40 -15.98 7.70 24.46
C SER A 40 -16.40 6.32 24.98
N LYS A 41 -17.22 5.56 24.24
CA LYS A 41 -17.56 4.17 24.56
C LYS A 41 -16.40 3.22 24.27
N ASN A 42 -15.45 3.62 23.42
CA ASN A 42 -14.26 2.83 23.13
C ASN A 42 -13.31 2.83 24.33
N GLN A 43 -12.62 1.71 24.56
CA GLN A 43 -11.63 1.60 25.62
C GLN A 43 -10.22 1.56 25.01
N ILE A 44 -9.38 2.52 25.38
CA ILE A 44 -8.01 2.62 24.87
C ILE A 44 -7.08 1.83 25.79
N TRP A 45 -6.81 0.58 25.41
CA TRP A 45 -5.91 -0.31 26.13
C TRP A 45 -4.50 -0.26 25.54
N ARG A 46 -3.51 -0.71 26.32
CA ARG A 46 -2.18 -1.01 25.78
C ARG A 46 -2.24 -2.38 25.10
N SER A 47 -2.43 -2.37 23.79
CA SER A 47 -2.51 -3.59 22.99
C SER A 47 -1.12 -4.06 22.57
N TYR A 48 -0.70 -5.22 23.08
CA TYR A 48 0.51 -5.94 22.66
C TYR A 48 0.17 -7.19 21.84
N ILE A 49 -0.91 -7.12 21.06
CA ILE A 49 -1.40 -8.22 20.24
C ILE A 49 -0.42 -8.54 19.11
N GLY A 50 0.23 -7.52 18.53
CA GLY A 50 1.12 -7.68 17.38
C GLY A 50 0.34 -7.93 16.11
N MET A 51 0.58 -9.06 15.44
CA MET A 51 -0.17 -9.50 14.24
C MET A 51 -0.23 -8.43 13.13
N GLY A 52 0.90 -7.74 12.89
CA GLY A 52 1.01 -6.72 11.84
C GLY A 52 0.62 -5.30 12.23
N TYR A 53 0.13 -5.09 13.47
CA TYR A 53 -0.21 -3.76 13.99
C TYR A 53 0.51 -3.49 15.32
N TYR A 54 1.33 -2.45 15.32
CA TYR A 54 2.18 -2.11 16.45
C TYR A 54 2.03 -0.64 16.80
N ASN A 55 1.70 -0.35 18.06
CA ASN A 55 1.58 1.04 18.48
C ASN A 55 2.93 1.76 18.30
N CYS A 56 2.88 3.02 17.86
CA CYS A 56 4.05 3.84 17.63
C CYS A 56 3.83 5.26 18.17
N SER A 57 4.92 5.98 18.41
CA SER A 57 4.85 7.39 18.79
C SER A 57 4.76 8.25 17.53
N VAL A 58 3.55 8.68 17.18
CA VAL A 58 3.31 9.55 16.02
C VAL A 58 3.92 10.93 16.29
N PRO A 59 4.87 11.42 15.47
CA PRO A 59 5.48 12.71 15.70
C PRO A 59 4.44 13.84 15.56
N GLN A 60 4.22 14.61 16.63
CA GLN A 60 3.16 15.63 16.67
C GLN A 60 3.34 16.71 15.59
N THR A 61 4.58 17.00 15.21
CA THR A 61 4.87 17.95 14.12
C THR A 61 4.36 17.46 12.77
N ILE A 62 4.47 16.16 12.50
CA ILE A 62 4.00 15.54 11.26
C ILE A 62 2.47 15.47 11.28
N LEU A 63 1.87 15.04 12.40
CA LEU A 63 0.41 15.01 12.58
C LEU A 63 -0.21 16.39 12.30
N ARG A 64 0.32 17.44 12.94
CA ARG A 64 -0.22 18.80 12.82
C ARG A 64 0.03 19.42 11.44
N ASN A 65 1.23 19.29 10.89
CA ASN A 65 1.63 20.04 9.69
C ASN A 65 1.35 19.30 8.37
N LEU A 66 1.07 17.98 8.43
CA LEU A 66 0.78 17.15 7.27
C LEU A 66 -0.64 16.55 7.35
N LEU A 67 -0.94 15.72 8.36
CA LEU A 67 -2.22 15.00 8.44
C LEU A 67 -3.43 15.93 8.66
N GLU A 68 -3.30 16.94 9.52
CA GLU A 68 -4.36 17.92 9.80
C GLU A 68 -4.30 19.15 8.88
N ASN A 69 -3.44 19.14 7.86
CA ASN A 69 -3.23 20.27 6.97
C ASN A 69 -3.96 20.10 5.64
N SER A 70 -4.96 20.94 5.39
CA SER A 70 -5.74 20.94 4.13
C SER A 70 -4.87 21.10 2.88
N GLY A 71 -3.72 21.77 2.95
CA GLY A 71 -2.78 21.90 1.83
C GLY A 71 -2.07 20.59 1.44
N TRP A 72 -2.13 19.56 2.30
CA TRP A 72 -1.59 18.22 2.05
C TRP A 72 -2.67 17.20 1.71
N ILE A 73 -3.86 17.31 2.34
CA ILE A 73 -4.88 16.26 2.27
C ILE A 73 -5.98 16.48 1.23
N THR A 74 -6.10 17.68 0.65
CA THR A 74 -7.22 17.99 -0.28
C THR A 74 -6.92 17.64 -1.74
N GLN A 75 -5.65 17.59 -2.13
CA GLN A 75 -5.22 17.22 -3.46
C GLN A 75 -5.43 15.72 -3.75
N TYR A 76 -5.61 15.42 -5.04
CA TYR A 76 -5.72 14.05 -5.51
C TYR A 76 -4.43 13.57 -6.19
N THR A 77 -4.55 12.45 -6.89
CA THR A 77 -3.47 11.81 -7.66
C THR A 77 -2.68 12.86 -8.48
N PRO A 78 -1.33 12.86 -8.44
CA PRO A 78 -0.48 13.80 -9.17
C PRO A 78 -0.44 13.55 -10.69
N TYR A 79 -1.60 13.65 -11.36
CA TYR A 79 -1.70 13.55 -12.81
C TYR A 79 -1.04 14.73 -13.53
N GLN A 80 -1.04 15.91 -12.91
CA GLN A 80 -0.43 17.14 -13.41
C GLN A 80 0.91 17.36 -12.67
N PRO A 81 2.05 16.84 -13.15
CA PRO A 81 3.30 16.79 -12.40
C PRO A 81 3.86 18.19 -12.08
N GLU A 82 3.67 19.17 -12.94
CA GLU A 82 4.23 20.52 -12.83
C GLU A 82 3.74 21.27 -11.58
N VAL A 83 2.50 20.99 -11.15
CA VAL A 83 1.88 21.57 -9.95
C VAL A 83 1.83 20.57 -8.79
N SER A 84 2.63 19.50 -8.87
CA SER A 84 2.55 18.36 -7.94
C SER A 84 3.90 17.85 -7.44
N GLN A 85 4.99 18.58 -7.71
CA GLN A 85 6.35 18.13 -7.41
C GLN A 85 6.57 17.79 -5.92
N GLY A 86 6.03 18.57 -4.98
CA GLY A 86 6.27 18.34 -3.55
C GLY A 86 5.81 16.96 -3.06
N ARG A 87 4.61 16.50 -3.46
CA ARG A 87 4.14 15.15 -3.09
C ARG A 87 4.79 14.05 -3.91
N LEU A 88 5.18 14.34 -5.16
CA LEU A 88 5.93 13.37 -5.97
C LEU A 88 7.31 13.10 -5.37
N GLU A 89 7.98 14.15 -4.88
CA GLU A 89 9.24 14.04 -4.15
C GLU A 89 9.06 13.24 -2.85
N SER A 90 8.04 13.53 -2.05
CA SER A 90 7.75 12.78 -0.82
C SER A 90 7.47 11.29 -1.08
N LEU A 91 6.77 10.96 -2.18
CA LEU A 91 6.54 9.57 -2.57
C LEU A 91 7.81 8.89 -3.10
N LEU A 92 8.70 9.64 -3.75
CA LEU A 92 10.01 9.13 -4.12
C LEU A 92 10.84 8.82 -2.86
N ASN A 93 10.80 9.69 -1.84
CA ASN A 93 11.45 9.42 -0.54
C ASN A 93 10.90 8.14 0.10
N TYR A 94 9.58 7.93 0.05
CA TYR A 94 8.97 6.66 0.51
C TYR A 94 9.52 5.46 -0.27
N GLN A 95 9.58 5.54 -1.61
CA GLN A 95 10.12 4.46 -2.43
C GLN A 95 11.59 4.17 -2.11
N THR A 96 12.41 5.22 -1.95
CA THR A 96 13.82 5.09 -1.58
C THR A 96 13.97 4.47 -0.19
N MET A 97 13.22 4.94 0.81
CA MET A 97 13.21 4.37 2.16
C MET A 97 12.87 2.88 2.14
N VAL A 98 11.84 2.48 1.39
CA VAL A 98 11.48 1.06 1.26
C VAL A 98 12.59 0.27 0.59
N SER A 99 13.13 0.77 -0.53
CA SER A 99 14.21 0.10 -1.26
C SER A 99 15.47 -0.08 -0.39
N ASP A 100 15.88 0.96 0.35
CA ASP A 100 17.05 0.93 1.22
C ASP A 100 16.87 -0.07 2.37
N ILE A 101 15.71 -0.04 3.04
CA ILE A 101 15.43 -0.91 4.19
C ILE A 101 15.23 -2.37 3.76
N THR A 102 14.60 -2.62 2.61
CA THR A 102 14.35 -3.99 2.12
C THR A 102 15.52 -4.57 1.32
N GLY A 103 16.46 -3.73 0.88
CA GLY A 103 17.57 -4.12 0.01
C GLY A 103 17.14 -4.48 -1.41
N LEU A 104 15.96 -4.03 -1.86
CA LEU A 104 15.42 -4.32 -3.21
C LEU A 104 15.48 -3.10 -4.14
N ASP A 105 15.61 -3.38 -5.42
CA ASP A 105 15.93 -2.38 -6.45
C ASP A 105 14.86 -1.29 -6.61
N MET A 106 13.57 -1.66 -6.60
CA MET A 106 12.47 -0.72 -6.86
C MET A 106 11.24 -0.98 -6.00
N ALA A 107 10.75 0.06 -5.33
CA ALA A 107 9.48 0.08 -4.62
C ALA A 107 8.40 0.87 -5.36
N ASN A 108 7.13 0.51 -5.15
CA ASN A 108 5.99 1.31 -5.61
C ASN A 108 5.62 2.43 -4.63
N ALA A 109 4.68 3.30 -5.04
CA ALA A 109 4.19 4.41 -4.25
C ALA A 109 3.03 4.02 -3.31
N SER A 110 3.06 2.82 -2.72
CA SER A 110 2.09 2.16 -1.83
C SER A 110 1.02 1.25 -2.45
N LEU A 111 0.57 0.28 -1.63
CA LEU A 111 -0.64 -0.54 -1.78
C LEU A 111 -1.61 -0.30 -0.61
N LEU A 112 -2.73 -1.04 -0.57
CA LEU A 112 -3.84 -0.80 0.36
C LEU A 112 -3.56 -1.27 1.79
N ASP A 113 -3.07 -2.50 1.95
CA ASP A 113 -2.69 -3.12 3.22
C ASP A 113 -1.75 -4.33 2.95
N GLU A 114 -1.23 -4.95 4.00
CA GLU A 114 -0.27 -6.07 3.89
C GLU A 114 -0.88 -7.31 3.21
N ALA A 115 -2.14 -7.63 3.49
CA ALA A 115 -2.82 -8.80 2.94
C ALA A 115 -3.04 -8.66 1.42
N THR A 116 -3.49 -7.49 0.98
CA THR A 116 -3.65 -7.18 -0.45
C THR A 116 -2.29 -7.07 -1.14
N ALA A 117 -1.25 -6.57 -0.48
CA ALA A 117 0.11 -6.61 -1.01
C ALA A 117 0.62 -8.04 -1.23
N ALA A 118 0.38 -8.95 -0.28
CA ALA A 118 0.69 -10.37 -0.43
C ALA A 118 -0.08 -11.02 -1.59
N ALA A 119 -1.35 -10.67 -1.76
CA ALA A 119 -2.15 -11.15 -2.89
C ALA A 119 -1.63 -10.61 -4.24
N GLU A 120 -1.17 -9.37 -4.30
CA GLU A 120 -0.52 -8.80 -5.48
C GLU A 120 0.82 -9.50 -5.80
N ALA A 121 1.58 -9.92 -4.78
CA ALA A 121 2.79 -10.72 -4.99
C ALA A 121 2.46 -12.09 -5.63
N MET A 122 1.41 -12.75 -5.14
CA MET A 122 0.89 -13.99 -5.73
C MET A 122 0.47 -13.78 -7.19
N HIS A 123 -0.22 -12.68 -7.51
CA HIS A 123 -0.60 -12.35 -8.89
C HIS A 123 0.58 -11.96 -9.79
N LEU A 124 1.64 -11.37 -9.23
CA LEU A 124 2.87 -11.08 -9.95
C LEU A 124 3.59 -12.38 -10.31
N CYS A 125 3.61 -13.37 -9.40
CA CYS A 125 4.12 -14.71 -9.67
C CYS A 125 3.30 -15.41 -10.76
N HIS A 126 1.96 -15.37 -10.66
CA HIS A 126 1.08 -16.02 -11.62
C HIS A 126 -0.10 -15.13 -12.06
N ARG A 127 -0.06 -14.66 -13.31
CA ARG A 127 -1.06 -13.73 -13.87
C ARG A 127 -2.38 -14.38 -14.33
N TYR A 128 -2.50 -15.70 -14.32
CA TYR A 128 -3.71 -16.41 -14.78
C TYR A 128 -4.55 -16.93 -13.61
N ARG A 129 -5.84 -17.18 -13.88
CA ARG A 129 -6.79 -17.73 -12.89
C ARG A 129 -6.49 -19.23 -12.66
N GLY A 130 -6.61 -19.67 -11.42
CA GLY A 130 -6.43 -21.08 -11.03
C GLY A 130 -5.18 -21.35 -10.20
N VAL A 131 -4.78 -20.43 -9.32
CA VAL A 131 -3.66 -20.66 -8.38
C VAL A 131 -4.11 -21.62 -7.28
N LEU A 132 -3.40 -22.73 -7.14
CA LEU A 132 -3.51 -23.61 -5.98
C LEU A 132 -2.66 -23.02 -4.85
N VAL A 133 -3.28 -22.75 -3.70
CA VAL A 133 -2.57 -22.25 -2.52
C VAL A 133 -2.41 -23.40 -1.54
N GLU A 134 -1.16 -23.73 -1.22
CA GLU A 134 -0.82 -24.73 -0.21
C GLU A 134 -0.19 -24.04 1.00
N LEU A 135 -0.61 -24.45 2.19
CA LEU A 135 0.01 -24.03 3.44
C LEU A 135 0.97 -25.14 3.89
N LYS A 136 2.27 -24.86 3.83
CA LYS A 136 3.35 -25.80 4.18
C LYS A 136 4.44 -25.05 4.93
N LEU A 137 5.10 -25.72 5.86
CA LEU A 137 6.30 -25.19 6.50
C LEU A 137 7.50 -25.31 5.54
N PRO A 138 8.57 -24.49 5.71
CA PRO A 138 9.71 -24.48 4.77
C PRO A 138 10.34 -25.86 4.52
N HIS A 139 10.33 -26.76 5.50
CA HIS A 139 10.87 -28.12 5.37
C HIS A 139 9.93 -29.11 4.67
N GLU A 140 8.64 -28.78 4.54
CA GLU A 140 7.62 -29.58 3.85
C GLU A 140 7.41 -29.12 2.40
N MET A 141 7.99 -27.98 2.03
CA MET A 141 7.89 -27.42 0.69
C MET A 141 8.74 -28.24 -0.28
N ASP A 142 8.08 -28.89 -1.24
CA ASP A 142 8.70 -29.60 -2.34
C ASP A 142 8.60 -28.77 -3.62
N PHE A 143 9.74 -28.34 -4.14
CA PHE A 143 9.83 -27.56 -5.38
C PHE A 143 10.22 -28.44 -6.60
N SER A 144 10.48 -29.74 -6.39
CA SER A 144 11.02 -30.64 -7.43
C SER A 144 10.10 -30.79 -8.65
N GLY A 145 8.79 -30.60 -8.47
CA GLY A 145 7.76 -30.68 -9.51
C GLY A 145 7.78 -29.56 -10.55
N LYS A 146 8.46 -28.42 -10.28
CA LYS A 146 8.46 -27.20 -11.13
C LYS A 146 7.07 -26.65 -11.45
N ASP A 147 6.11 -26.92 -10.58
CA ASP A 147 4.71 -26.51 -10.64
C ASP A 147 4.39 -25.33 -9.70
N VAL A 148 5.35 -24.95 -8.84
CA VAL A 148 5.22 -23.85 -7.90
C VAL A 148 5.60 -22.52 -8.56
N SER A 149 4.64 -21.59 -8.64
CA SER A 149 4.90 -20.26 -9.21
C SER A 149 5.73 -19.36 -8.30
N GLY A 150 5.53 -19.48 -7.00
CA GLY A 150 6.29 -18.74 -6.00
C GLY A 150 5.90 -19.13 -4.58
N VAL A 151 6.71 -18.68 -3.62
CA VAL A 151 6.54 -18.94 -2.19
C VAL A 151 6.39 -17.61 -1.45
N LEU A 152 5.47 -17.57 -0.48
CA LEU A 152 5.33 -16.46 0.45
C LEU A 152 5.68 -16.94 1.86
N PHE A 153 6.62 -16.25 2.49
CA PHE A 153 6.97 -16.46 3.90
C PHE A 153 7.07 -15.10 4.62
N GLN A 154 7.10 -15.13 5.95
CA GLN A 154 7.11 -13.93 6.78
C GLN A 154 8.39 -13.84 7.61
N TYR A 155 8.99 -12.65 7.70
CA TYR A 155 10.26 -12.40 8.39
C TYR A 155 10.26 -11.04 9.11
N PRO A 156 10.27 -10.98 10.45
CA PRO A 156 10.01 -12.09 11.39
C PRO A 156 8.64 -12.73 11.19
N ASP A 157 8.47 -13.98 11.57
CA ASP A 157 7.17 -14.65 11.44
C ASP A 157 6.12 -14.13 12.45
N THR A 158 4.88 -14.62 12.33
CA THR A 158 3.77 -14.21 13.21
C THR A 158 3.98 -14.61 14.68
N GLU A 159 4.85 -15.59 14.95
CA GLU A 159 5.24 -16.01 16.30
C GLU A 159 6.42 -15.20 16.84
N GLY A 160 7.02 -14.34 16.02
CA GLY A 160 8.16 -13.49 16.34
C GLY A 160 9.53 -14.14 16.11
N LYS A 161 9.58 -15.31 15.44
CA LYS A 161 10.83 -16.00 15.13
C LYS A 161 11.57 -15.30 13.98
N VAL A 162 12.88 -15.23 14.13
CA VAL A 162 13.80 -14.81 13.08
C VAL A 162 14.50 -16.07 12.56
N GLU A 163 14.30 -16.39 11.29
CA GLU A 163 14.84 -17.58 10.62
C GLU A 163 15.65 -17.18 9.39
N ASP A 164 16.65 -17.98 9.04
CA ASP A 164 17.43 -17.80 7.82
C ASP A 164 16.76 -18.52 6.64
N PHE A 165 16.21 -17.75 5.71
CA PHE A 165 15.53 -18.25 4.52
C PHE A 165 16.45 -18.40 3.30
N THR A 166 17.78 -18.24 3.44
CA THR A 166 18.72 -18.33 2.31
C THR A 166 18.61 -19.66 1.56
N GLU A 167 18.54 -20.79 2.28
CA GLU A 167 18.42 -22.12 1.66
C GLU A 167 17.07 -22.32 0.95
N LEU A 168 15.99 -21.76 1.51
CA LEU A 168 14.66 -21.81 0.90
C LEU A 168 14.63 -21.03 -0.41
N VAL A 169 15.22 -19.82 -0.41
CA VAL A 169 15.29 -18.96 -1.59
C VAL A 169 16.10 -19.63 -2.70
N GLU A 170 17.26 -20.21 -2.36
CA GLU A 170 18.10 -20.90 -3.33
C GLU A 170 17.38 -22.10 -3.97
N LYS A 171 16.67 -22.91 -3.17
CA LYS A 171 15.85 -24.03 -3.67
C LYS A 171 14.75 -23.55 -4.63
N ALA A 172 14.04 -22.48 -4.28
CA ALA A 172 12.99 -21.91 -5.13
C ALA A 172 13.54 -21.38 -6.46
N HIS A 173 14.72 -20.72 -6.42
CA HIS A 173 15.36 -20.20 -7.62
C HIS A 173 15.87 -21.30 -8.56
N GLN A 174 16.38 -22.41 -8.03
CA GLN A 174 16.80 -23.56 -8.84
C GLN A 174 15.66 -24.17 -9.67
N THR A 175 14.41 -24.03 -9.21
CA THR A 175 13.22 -24.55 -9.88
C THR A 175 12.48 -23.51 -10.71
N GLY A 176 12.92 -22.25 -10.66
CA GLY A 176 12.33 -21.11 -11.39
C GLY A 176 11.14 -20.46 -10.68
N SER A 177 10.94 -20.73 -9.39
CA SER A 177 9.88 -20.16 -8.55
C SER A 177 10.33 -18.81 -7.97
N LEU A 178 9.42 -17.84 -7.89
CA LEU A 178 9.71 -16.54 -7.25
C LEU A 178 9.56 -16.61 -5.73
N THR A 179 10.29 -15.75 -5.03
CA THR A 179 10.28 -15.68 -3.56
C THR A 179 9.69 -14.35 -3.09
N CYS A 180 8.70 -14.43 -2.22
CA CYS A 180 7.99 -13.29 -1.65
C CYS A 180 8.17 -13.30 -0.12
N CYS A 181 8.58 -12.17 0.45
CA CYS A 181 8.79 -12.02 1.88
C CYS A 181 7.88 -10.91 2.44
N ALA A 182 6.94 -11.28 3.29
CA ALA A 182 6.21 -10.35 4.14
C ALA A 182 7.10 -9.96 5.32
N THR A 183 7.35 -8.67 5.53
CA THR A 183 8.35 -8.21 6.50
C THR A 183 7.94 -6.90 7.17
N ASP A 184 8.73 -6.50 8.16
CA ASP A 184 8.48 -5.34 9.01
C ASP A 184 9.65 -4.35 8.90
N LEU A 185 9.35 -3.11 8.48
CA LEU A 185 10.39 -2.09 8.23
C LEU A 185 11.23 -1.77 9.47
N LEU A 186 10.64 -1.82 10.68
CA LEU A 186 11.39 -1.52 11.91
C LEU A 186 12.30 -2.68 12.30
N ALA A 187 11.86 -3.91 12.10
CA ALA A 187 12.69 -5.09 12.31
C ALA A 187 13.91 -5.07 11.37
N LEU A 188 13.72 -4.67 10.12
CA LEU A 188 14.78 -4.57 9.11
C LEU A 188 15.79 -3.44 9.38
N CYS A 189 15.52 -2.51 10.30
CA CYS A 189 16.54 -1.53 10.70
C CYS A 189 17.74 -2.17 11.42
N ILE A 190 17.57 -3.38 11.98
CA ILE A 190 18.64 -4.12 12.69
C ILE A 190 18.89 -5.52 12.12
N LEU A 191 17.91 -6.09 11.42
CA LEU A 191 18.02 -7.40 10.79
C LEU A 191 18.61 -7.29 9.39
N ARG A 192 19.29 -8.36 8.96
CA ARG A 192 19.66 -8.54 7.56
C ARG A 192 18.39 -8.51 6.69
N PRO A 193 18.30 -7.64 5.68
CA PRO A 193 17.08 -7.45 4.90
C PRO A 193 16.89 -8.47 3.77
N PRO A 194 15.65 -8.63 3.25
CA PRO A 194 15.29 -9.62 2.24
C PRO A 194 16.13 -9.60 0.96
N GLY A 195 16.53 -8.41 0.50
CA GLY A 195 17.36 -8.27 -0.69
C GLY A 195 18.72 -8.95 -0.56
N GLU A 196 19.29 -8.98 0.66
CA GLU A 196 20.61 -9.57 0.88
C GLU A 196 20.61 -11.10 0.88
N PHE A 197 19.49 -11.74 1.26
CA PHE A 197 19.34 -13.20 1.21
C PHE A 197 18.55 -13.69 -0.01
N GLY A 198 18.44 -12.83 -1.03
CA GLY A 198 18.10 -13.23 -2.38
C GLY A 198 16.64 -13.07 -2.77
N VAL A 199 15.77 -12.52 -1.91
CA VAL A 199 14.33 -12.42 -2.17
C VAL A 199 14.01 -11.61 -3.43
N ASP A 200 12.94 -11.98 -4.14
CA ASP A 200 12.51 -11.29 -5.37
C ASP A 200 11.51 -10.16 -5.09
N ILE A 201 10.62 -10.35 -4.10
CA ILE A 201 9.55 -9.43 -3.72
C ILE A 201 9.53 -9.28 -2.19
N ALA A 202 9.62 -8.04 -1.68
CA ALA A 202 9.41 -7.73 -0.27
C ALA A 202 8.18 -6.84 -0.12
N LEU A 203 7.34 -7.16 0.86
CA LEU A 203 6.09 -6.45 1.11
C LEU A 203 5.78 -6.39 2.61
N GLY A 204 4.87 -5.52 3.01
CA GLY A 204 4.46 -5.41 4.40
C GLY A 204 3.74 -4.11 4.69
N ASN A 205 3.55 -3.81 5.96
CA ASN A 205 2.89 -2.60 6.42
C ASN A 205 3.89 -1.53 6.90
N SER A 206 3.71 -0.27 6.47
CA SER A 206 4.51 0.85 6.97
C SER A 206 3.91 1.55 8.20
N GLN A 207 2.80 1.03 8.75
CA GLN A 207 2.04 1.63 9.87
C GLN A 207 2.91 2.09 11.04
N ARG A 208 3.86 1.26 11.48
CA ARG A 208 4.64 1.54 12.69
C ARG A 208 5.68 2.66 12.53
N PHE A 209 5.88 3.16 11.32
CA PHE A 209 6.67 4.37 11.04
C PHE A 209 5.78 5.61 11.16
N GLY A 210 5.30 5.87 12.38
CA GLY A 210 4.63 7.13 12.69
C GLY A 210 3.16 7.25 12.26
N VAL A 211 2.46 6.15 11.96
CA VAL A 211 1.02 6.17 11.62
C VAL A 211 0.19 5.54 12.75
N PRO A 212 -0.92 6.16 13.19
CA PRO A 212 -1.79 5.58 14.22
C PRO A 212 -2.32 4.18 13.87
N LEU A 213 -2.66 3.38 14.88
CA LEU A 213 -3.29 2.06 14.68
C LEU A 213 -4.60 2.14 13.87
N GLY A 214 -5.38 3.22 14.03
CA GLY A 214 -6.57 3.49 13.20
C GLY A 214 -7.66 2.42 13.25
N TYR A 215 -7.66 1.54 14.26
CA TYR A 215 -8.55 0.37 14.34
C TYR A 215 -8.59 -0.44 13.02
N GLY A 216 -7.43 -0.57 12.36
CA GLY A 216 -7.25 -1.31 11.12
C GLY A 216 -6.71 -0.49 9.94
N GLY A 217 -6.82 0.85 9.98
CA GLY A 217 -6.31 1.69 8.91
C GLY A 217 -6.74 3.16 8.96
N PRO A 218 -6.36 3.95 7.95
CA PRO A 218 -5.66 3.54 6.75
C PRO A 218 -4.13 3.47 6.96
N HIS A 219 -3.46 2.51 6.32
CA HIS A 219 -2.00 2.33 6.39
C HIS A 219 -1.43 2.07 5.00
N ALA A 220 -0.29 2.67 4.67
CA ALA A 220 0.38 2.42 3.41
C ALA A 220 1.14 1.09 3.48
N ALA A 221 0.74 0.11 2.66
CA ALA A 221 1.55 -1.08 2.47
C ALA A 221 2.71 -0.78 1.52
N PHE A 222 3.88 -1.34 1.78
CA PHE A 222 5.01 -1.26 0.88
C PHE A 222 5.10 -2.51 0.02
N PHE A 223 5.63 -2.34 -1.19
CA PHE A 223 5.86 -3.43 -2.13
C PHE A 223 7.08 -3.07 -2.98
N ALA A 224 8.14 -3.87 -2.82
CA ALA A 224 9.40 -3.71 -3.53
C ALA A 224 9.78 -4.99 -4.25
N VAL A 225 10.44 -4.83 -5.40
CA VAL A 225 10.82 -5.92 -6.29
C VAL A 225 12.21 -5.70 -6.87
N ARG A 226 12.81 -6.78 -7.38
CA ARG A 226 14.00 -6.70 -8.25
C ARG A 226 13.72 -5.98 -9.57
N GLU A 227 14.74 -5.36 -10.15
CA GLU A 227 14.65 -4.54 -11.36
C GLU A 227 13.98 -5.29 -12.53
N SER A 228 14.25 -6.59 -12.67
CA SER A 228 13.66 -7.45 -13.71
C SER A 228 12.14 -7.53 -13.66
N LEU A 229 11.52 -7.32 -12.49
CA LEU A 229 10.09 -7.44 -12.25
C LEU A 229 9.33 -6.11 -12.33
N VAL A 230 10.02 -4.97 -12.49
CA VAL A 230 9.40 -3.62 -12.45
C VAL A 230 8.25 -3.44 -13.44
N ARG A 231 8.31 -4.07 -14.62
CA ARG A 231 7.26 -3.96 -15.65
C ARG A 231 5.94 -4.61 -15.21
N MET A 232 5.97 -5.43 -14.17
CA MET A 232 4.81 -6.11 -13.59
C MET A 232 4.35 -5.49 -12.27
N MET A 233 5.04 -4.44 -11.79
CA MET A 233 4.72 -3.77 -10.54
C MET A 233 3.25 -3.35 -10.46
N PRO A 234 2.53 -3.63 -9.36
CA PRO A 234 1.19 -3.11 -9.12
C PRO A 234 1.22 -1.65 -8.67
N GLY A 235 0.19 -0.90 -9.04
CA GLY A 235 0.02 0.48 -8.60
C GLY A 235 1.00 1.50 -9.21
N ARG A 236 1.03 2.67 -8.59
CA ARG A 236 1.77 3.85 -9.05
C ARG A 236 3.23 3.76 -8.63
N MET A 237 4.10 4.39 -9.41
CA MET A 237 5.52 4.48 -9.11
C MET A 237 6.02 5.84 -9.58
N VAL A 238 6.71 6.60 -8.72
CA VAL A 238 7.36 7.85 -9.10
C VAL A 238 8.71 7.53 -9.75
N GLY A 239 9.05 8.28 -10.78
CA GLY A 239 10.35 8.27 -11.41
C GLY A 239 10.87 9.67 -11.68
N VAL A 240 12.19 9.77 -11.79
CA VAL A 240 12.88 10.99 -12.19
C VAL A 240 12.85 11.11 -13.71
N THR A 241 12.61 12.32 -14.21
CA THR A 241 12.61 12.67 -15.63
C THR A 241 13.19 14.08 -15.78
N ARG A 242 13.31 14.58 -17.01
CA ARG A 242 13.68 15.98 -17.29
C ARG A 242 12.49 16.79 -17.77
N ASP A 243 12.46 18.07 -17.40
CA ASP A 243 11.54 19.06 -17.96
C ASP A 243 12.05 19.61 -19.31
N ALA A 244 11.30 20.57 -19.90
CA ALA A 244 11.67 21.20 -21.16
C ALA A 244 12.98 22.02 -21.10
N ALA A 245 13.38 22.48 -19.91
CA ALA A 245 14.63 23.20 -19.67
C ALA A 245 15.81 22.25 -19.35
N GLY A 246 15.56 20.93 -19.29
CA GLY A 246 16.56 19.93 -18.96
C GLY A 246 16.81 19.75 -17.46
N LYS A 247 15.98 20.34 -16.60
CA LYS A 247 16.04 20.19 -15.14
C LYS A 247 15.46 18.84 -14.74
N ASP A 248 16.10 18.16 -13.80
CA ASP A 248 15.56 16.92 -13.22
C ASP A 248 14.30 17.24 -12.37
N VAL A 249 13.22 16.52 -12.66
CA VAL A 249 11.88 16.66 -12.06
C VAL A 249 11.23 15.28 -11.88
N TYR A 250 10.15 15.22 -11.13
CA TYR A 250 9.47 13.97 -10.80
C TYR A 250 8.16 13.79 -11.57
N ARG A 251 7.81 12.55 -11.93
CA ARG A 251 6.48 12.19 -12.48
C ARG A 251 6.11 10.75 -12.18
N LEU A 252 4.83 10.42 -12.34
CA LEU A 252 4.40 9.02 -12.37
C LEU A 252 4.97 8.31 -13.61
N ALA A 253 5.68 7.21 -13.37
CA ALA A 253 6.42 6.43 -14.36
C ALA A 253 5.71 5.10 -14.71
N LEU A 254 5.95 4.62 -15.93
CA LEU A 254 5.40 3.35 -16.45
C LEU A 254 3.87 3.21 -16.28
N GLN A 255 3.12 4.30 -16.51
CA GLN A 255 1.66 4.37 -16.30
C GLN A 255 0.86 3.40 -17.19
N THR A 256 1.47 2.86 -18.25
CA THR A 256 0.84 1.84 -19.12
C THR A 256 0.53 0.54 -18.39
N ARG A 257 1.06 0.31 -17.19
CA ARG A 257 0.70 -0.82 -16.32
C ARG A 257 -0.67 -0.67 -15.67
N GLU A 258 -1.14 0.56 -15.50
CA GLU A 258 -2.30 0.89 -14.67
C GLU A 258 -3.65 0.72 -15.42
N GLN A 259 -4.71 0.54 -14.63
CA GLN A 259 -6.08 0.30 -15.11
C GLN A 259 -6.62 1.36 -16.09
N HIS A 260 -6.21 2.63 -15.94
CA HIS A 260 -6.71 3.71 -16.77
C HIS A 260 -6.22 3.64 -18.22
N ILE A 261 -5.11 2.93 -18.48
CA ILE A 261 -4.59 2.67 -19.84
C ILE A 261 -4.93 1.25 -20.28
N ARG A 262 -4.59 0.24 -19.48
CA ARG A 262 -4.67 -1.17 -19.89
C ARG A 262 -5.96 -1.89 -19.51
N ARG A 263 -6.81 -1.29 -18.67
CA ARG A 263 -8.11 -1.86 -18.25
C ARG A 263 -7.96 -3.29 -17.73
N ASP A 264 -8.55 -4.27 -18.40
CA ASP A 264 -8.50 -5.70 -18.07
C ASP A 264 -7.10 -6.32 -18.17
N LYS A 265 -6.18 -5.68 -18.92
CA LYS A 265 -4.78 -6.12 -19.11
C LYS A 265 -3.81 -5.43 -18.15
N ALA A 266 -4.32 -4.63 -17.22
CA ALA A 266 -3.50 -3.94 -16.22
C ALA A 266 -2.85 -4.95 -15.26
N THR A 267 -1.80 -4.53 -14.55
CA THR A 267 -1.14 -5.37 -13.56
C THR A 267 -2.02 -5.59 -12.32
N SER A 268 -2.87 -4.62 -12.00
CA SER A 268 -3.81 -4.65 -10.89
C SER A 268 -5.01 -3.74 -11.20
N ASN A 269 -6.12 -3.93 -10.48
CA ASN A 269 -7.28 -3.05 -10.51
C ASN A 269 -7.14 -1.82 -9.59
N ILE A 270 -6.06 -1.71 -8.81
CA ILE A 270 -5.82 -0.60 -7.89
C ILE A 270 -5.82 0.76 -8.63
N CYS A 271 -6.49 1.75 -8.05
CA CYS A 271 -6.59 3.11 -8.60
C CYS A 271 -6.29 4.15 -7.52
N THR A 272 -7.16 4.24 -6.52
CA THR A 272 -6.86 4.94 -5.27
C THR A 272 -6.04 3.99 -4.41
N ALA A 273 -4.89 4.47 -3.96
CA ALA A 273 -4.02 3.80 -3.00
C ALA A 273 -3.90 4.71 -1.76
N GLN A 274 -2.92 4.48 -0.90
CA GLN A 274 -2.73 5.24 0.36
C GLN A 274 -1.83 6.48 0.19
N VAL A 275 -1.70 6.92 -1.07
CA VAL A 275 -0.74 7.90 -1.60
C VAL A 275 -0.87 9.30 -1.00
N SER A 276 -2.08 9.75 -0.63
CA SER A 276 -2.30 11.19 -0.42
C SER A 276 -1.74 11.71 0.91
N VAL A 277 -1.63 10.87 1.95
CA VAL A 277 -1.20 11.34 3.28
C VAL A 277 -0.26 10.33 3.92
N ILE A 278 -0.64 9.06 3.95
CA ILE A 278 0.00 8.09 4.84
C ILE A 278 1.41 7.70 4.39
N SER A 279 1.62 7.45 3.09
CA SER A 279 2.97 7.18 2.59
C SER A 279 3.92 8.36 2.80
N ASN A 280 3.39 9.60 2.78
CA ASN A 280 4.16 10.80 3.06
C ASN A 280 4.41 10.99 4.55
N LEU A 281 3.48 10.57 5.43
CA LEU A 281 3.70 10.54 6.89
C LEU A 281 4.84 9.59 7.25
N THR A 282 4.89 8.43 6.60
CA THR A 282 5.94 7.42 6.82
C THR A 282 7.32 7.90 6.36
N ALA A 283 7.38 8.73 5.32
CA ALA A 283 8.63 9.19 4.71
C ALA A 283 9.18 10.53 5.26
N ALA A 284 8.43 11.19 6.16
CA ALA A 284 8.77 12.50 6.74
C ALA A 284 9.49 12.37 8.09
#